data_AF-A0A520VAY9-F1
#
_entry.id   AF-A0A520VAY9-F1
#
_cell.length_a   1.000
_cell.length_b   1.000
_cell.length_c   1.000
_cell.angle_alpha   90.00
_cell.angle_beta   90.00
_cell.angle_gamma   90.00
#
_symmetry.space_group_name_H-M   'P 1'
#
loop_
_entity.id
_entity.type
_entity.pdbx_description
1 polymer ?
#
loop_
_entity_poly.entity_id
_entity_poly.type
_entity_poly.pdbx_seq_one_letter_code
_entity_poly.pdbx_strand_id
1 'polypeptide(L)'
;MSELSKQKEIGENMSDSRQLTTLVKELDNTLRTVKSVDEYLSRIAKAKEVLGKESVELSETIEKNKDNLEQSLLEIGKLVQTALDHIQISDEELESASQQLKLFTNGTNEAIEYAEKELKGLEEGTYWARYWSGLLSRLKS
;
A
#
# COMPACT_ATOMS: atom_id res chain seq x y z
N MET A 1 -27.42 8.44 15.62
CA MET A 1 -26.20 9.23 15.34
C MET A 1 -26.59 10.47 14.54
N SER A 2 -25.96 11.62 14.79
CA SER A 2 -26.22 12.87 14.06
C SER A 2 -25.51 12.87 12.70
N GLU A 3 -26.04 13.57 11.69
CA GLU A 3 -25.38 13.71 10.37
C GLU A 3 -23.97 14.30 10.46
N LEU A 4 -23.75 15.22 11.41
CA LEU A 4 -22.42 15.79 11.70
C LEU A 4 -21.42 14.72 12.20
N SER A 5 -21.88 13.74 12.95
CA SER A 5 -21.03 12.64 13.44
C SER A 5 -20.63 11.71 12.28
N LYS A 6 -21.56 11.42 11.37
CA LYS A 6 -21.30 10.59 10.18
C LYS A 6 -20.30 11.24 9.22
N GLN A 7 -20.46 12.55 8.95
CA GLN A 7 -19.52 13.28 8.07
C GLN A 7 -18.11 13.32 8.64
N LYS A 8 -17.97 13.44 9.96
CA LYS A 8 -16.68 13.39 10.64
C LYS A 8 -16.01 12.03 10.48
N GLU A 9 -16.75 10.95 10.70
CA GLU A 9 -16.27 9.57 10.57
C GLU A 9 -15.81 9.25 9.13
N ILE A 10 -16.57 9.67 8.12
CA ILE A 10 -16.17 9.55 6.70
C ILE A 10 -14.86 10.31 6.42
N GLY A 11 -14.72 11.52 6.97
CA GLY A 11 -13.51 12.32 6.83
C GLY A 11 -12.28 11.67 7.48
N GLU A 12 -12.45 11.07 8.65
CA GLU A 12 -11.40 10.34 9.37
C GLU A 12 -11.00 9.06 8.62
N ASN A 13 -11.96 8.24 8.18
CA ASN A 13 -11.69 7.02 7.39
C ASN A 13 -10.93 7.31 6.10
N MET A 14 -11.31 8.38 5.38
CA MET A 14 -10.63 8.81 4.15
C MET A 14 -9.22 9.35 4.41
N SER A 15 -8.99 9.99 5.57
CA SER A 15 -7.66 10.43 5.99
C SER A 15 -6.77 9.23 6.30
N ASP A 16 -7.27 8.31 7.11
CA ASP A 16 -6.53 7.13 7.57
C ASP A 16 -6.22 6.19 6.42
N SER A 17 -7.17 5.92 5.52
CA SER A 17 -6.94 5.06 4.35
C SER A 17 -5.85 5.61 3.42
N ARG A 18 -5.79 6.94 3.24
CA ARG A 18 -4.73 7.62 2.47
C ARG A 18 -3.37 7.55 3.16
N GLN A 19 -3.33 7.76 4.47
CA GLN A 19 -2.08 7.67 5.24
C GLN A 19 -1.52 6.25 5.19
N LEU A 20 -2.34 5.24 5.46
CA LEU A 20 -1.91 3.84 5.44
C LEU A 20 -1.50 3.40 4.03
N THR A 21 -2.23 3.80 2.99
CA THR A 21 -1.83 3.55 1.59
C THR A 21 -0.48 4.19 1.24
N THR A 22 -0.19 5.37 1.79
CA THR A 22 1.11 6.03 1.61
C THR A 22 2.23 5.22 2.28
N LEU A 23 2.00 4.75 3.51
CA LEU A 23 2.95 3.90 4.23
C LEU A 23 3.23 2.58 3.50
N VAL A 24 2.22 1.94 2.90
CA VAL A 24 2.41 0.73 2.06
C VAL A 24 3.36 1.03 0.89
N LYS A 25 3.13 2.14 0.17
CA LYS A 25 3.99 2.55 -0.95
C LYS A 25 5.41 2.90 -0.53
N GLU A 26 5.56 3.59 0.59
CA GLU A 26 6.88 3.94 1.14
C GLU A 26 7.64 2.68 1.55
N LEU A 27 6.95 1.72 2.19
CA LEU A 27 7.53 0.44 2.55
C LEU A 27 8.05 -0.34 1.33
N ASP A 28 7.27 -0.41 0.25
CA ASP A 28 7.70 -1.06 -0.99
C ASP A 28 9.00 -0.43 -1.55
N ASN A 29 9.10 0.90 -1.48
CA ASN A 29 10.31 1.61 -1.90
C ASN A 29 11.50 1.34 -0.96
N THR A 30 11.25 1.28 0.35
CA THR A 30 12.27 0.92 1.34
C THR A 30 12.78 -0.50 1.10
N LEU A 31 11.90 -1.48 0.90
CA LEU A 31 12.28 -2.87 0.62
C LEU A 31 13.10 -2.99 -0.67
N ARG A 32 12.78 -2.22 -1.71
CA ARG A 32 13.62 -2.15 -2.93
C ARG A 32 15.02 -1.62 -2.63
N THR A 33 15.13 -0.65 -1.73
CA THR A 33 16.43 -0.09 -1.30
C THR A 33 17.23 -1.12 -0.50
N VAL A 34 16.59 -1.87 0.41
CA VAL A 34 17.22 -2.96 1.15
C VAL A 34 17.82 -4.01 0.20
N LYS A 35 17.11 -4.37 -0.87
CA LYS A 35 17.62 -5.31 -1.89
C LYS A 35 18.88 -4.81 -2.60
N SER A 36 19.09 -3.49 -2.72
CA SER A 36 20.32 -2.96 -3.32
C SER A 36 21.58 -3.27 -2.49
N VAL A 37 21.43 -3.59 -1.19
CA VAL A 37 22.53 -4.06 -0.34
C VAL A 37 23.09 -5.39 -0.86
N ASP A 38 22.26 -6.27 -1.41
CA ASP A 38 22.72 -7.55 -1.97
C ASP A 38 23.66 -7.36 -3.17
N GLU A 39 23.39 -6.34 -3.98
CA GLU A 39 24.28 -5.98 -5.09
C GLU A 39 25.64 -5.49 -4.59
N TYR A 40 25.66 -4.73 -3.50
CA TYR A 40 26.90 -4.26 -2.88
C TYR A 40 27.69 -5.42 -2.27
N LEU A 41 27.04 -6.28 -1.48
CA LEU A 41 27.68 -7.47 -0.89
C LEU A 41 28.24 -8.41 -1.96
N SER A 42 27.52 -8.58 -3.06
CA SER A 42 27.98 -9.35 -4.22
C SER A 42 29.27 -8.77 -4.84
N ARG A 43 29.44 -7.44 -4.84
CA ARG A 43 30.66 -6.79 -5.32
C ARG A 43 31.81 -6.95 -4.32
N ILE A 44 31.54 -6.86 -3.02
CA ILE A 44 32.54 -7.12 -1.98
C ILE A 44 33.05 -8.56 -2.06
N ALA A 45 32.15 -9.53 -2.21
CA ALA A 45 32.50 -10.94 -2.37
C ALA A 45 33.46 -11.19 -3.55
N LYS A 46 33.30 -10.44 -4.66
CA LYS A 46 34.21 -10.50 -5.82
C LYS A 46 35.58 -9.86 -5.53
N ALA A 47 35.63 -8.86 -4.67
CA ALA A 47 36.85 -8.12 -4.31
C ALA A 47 37.55 -8.68 -3.05
N LYS A 48 37.08 -9.81 -2.49
CA LYS A 48 37.54 -10.37 -1.21
C LYS A 48 39.05 -10.60 -1.13
N GLU A 49 39.70 -10.96 -2.24
CA GLU A 49 41.15 -11.20 -2.28
C GLU A 49 41.95 -9.90 -2.14
N VAL A 50 41.38 -8.77 -2.59
CA VAL A 50 41.99 -7.44 -2.48
C VAL A 50 41.69 -6.81 -1.12
N LEU A 51 40.48 -7.01 -0.60
CA LEU A 51 39.99 -6.36 0.61
C LEU A 51 40.36 -7.10 1.91
N GLY A 52 40.75 -8.37 1.83
CA GLY A 52 41.17 -9.16 2.98
C GLY A 52 40.03 -9.62 3.91
N LYS A 53 40.40 -10.34 4.97
CA LYS A 53 39.46 -11.07 5.84
C LYS A 53 38.45 -10.18 6.59
N GLU A 54 38.88 -9.00 7.02
CA GLU A 54 38.03 -8.05 7.75
C GLU A 54 36.81 -7.62 6.92
N SER A 55 36.99 -7.46 5.60
CA SER A 55 35.90 -7.11 4.69
C SER A 55 34.82 -8.21 4.59
N VAL A 56 35.22 -9.47 4.73
CA VAL A 56 34.31 -10.62 4.71
C VAL A 56 33.48 -10.64 6.00
N GLU A 57 34.12 -10.49 7.15
CA GLU A 57 33.44 -10.47 8.46
C GLU A 57 32.44 -9.30 8.57
N LEU A 58 32.81 -8.13 8.04
CA LEU A 58 31.89 -6.98 7.95
C LEU A 58 30.74 -7.25 6.98
N SER A 59 30.98 -7.94 5.87
CA SER A 59 29.93 -8.29 4.90
C SER A 59 28.90 -9.25 5.49
N GLU A 60 29.34 -10.26 6.24
CA GLU A 60 28.45 -11.19 6.96
C GLU A 60 27.60 -10.46 8.00
N THR A 61 28.19 -9.47 8.69
CA THR A 61 27.45 -8.63 9.64
C THR A 61 26.39 -7.77 8.95
N ILE A 62 26.73 -7.18 7.79
CA ILE A 62 25.79 -6.39 6.99
C ILE A 62 24.65 -7.28 6.49
N GLU A 63 24.95 -8.47 5.97
CA GLU A 63 23.94 -9.42 5.48
C GLU A 63 22.93 -9.77 6.58
N LYS A 64 23.39 -10.14 7.78
CA LYS A 64 22.52 -10.42 8.91
C LYS A 64 21.66 -9.22 9.32
N ASN A 65 22.24 -8.02 9.36
CA ASN A 65 21.49 -6.82 9.72
C ASN A 65 20.45 -6.45 8.65
N LYS A 66 20.79 -6.64 7.38
CA LYS A 66 19.90 -6.46 6.23
C LYS A 66 18.70 -7.40 6.34
N ASP A 67 18.92 -8.69 6.58
CA ASP A 67 17.85 -9.68 6.70
C ASP A 67 16.91 -9.35 7.88
N ASN A 68 17.46 -8.98 9.04
CA ASN A 68 16.67 -8.57 10.19
C ASN A 68 15.82 -7.32 9.91
N LEU A 69 16.40 -6.33 9.21
CA LEU A 69 15.69 -5.13 8.79
C LEU A 69 14.57 -5.48 7.80
N GLU A 70 14.85 -6.33 6.81
CA GLU A 70 13.85 -6.77 5.83
C GLU A 70 12.66 -7.45 6.52
N GLN A 71 12.91 -8.38 7.46
CA GLN A 71 11.85 -9.04 8.21
C GLN A 71 11.02 -8.04 9.03
N SER A 72 11.68 -7.13 9.76
CA SER A 72 10.99 -6.12 10.56
C SER A 72 10.11 -5.20 9.70
N LEU A 73 10.61 -4.81 8.52
CA LEU A 73 9.87 -4.03 7.54
C LEU A 73 8.64 -4.79 7.01
N LEU A 74 8.79 -6.08 6.68
CA LEU A 74 7.69 -6.92 6.22
C LEU A 74 6.62 -7.11 7.31
N GLU A 75 7.00 -7.25 8.57
CA GLU A 75 6.08 -7.32 9.70
C GLU A 75 5.28 -6.03 9.88
N ILE A 76 5.94 -4.87 9.82
CA ILE A 76 5.27 -3.56 9.84
C ILE A 76 4.32 -3.45 8.65
N GLY A 77 4.73 -3.89 7.46
CA GLY A 77 3.89 -3.90 6.27
C GLY A 77 2.60 -4.69 6.45
N LYS A 78 2.70 -5.89 7.04
CA LYS A 78 1.52 -6.70 7.36
C LYS A 78 0.59 -5.97 8.32
N LEU A 79 1.12 -5.30 9.34
CA LEU A 79 0.32 -4.52 10.30
C LEU A 79 -0.39 -3.34 9.64
N VAL A 80 0.31 -2.57 8.81
CA VAL A 80 -0.24 -1.42 8.07
C VAL A 80 -1.33 -1.89 7.09
N GLN A 81 -1.05 -2.95 6.31
CA GLN A 81 -2.01 -3.52 5.37
C GLN A 81 -3.24 -4.05 6.10
N THR A 82 -3.05 -4.76 7.21
CA THR A 82 -4.14 -5.24 8.05
C THR A 82 -4.98 -4.07 8.57
N ALA A 83 -4.37 -3.01 9.09
CA ALA A 83 -5.10 -1.84 9.58
C ALA A 83 -5.92 -1.19 8.45
N LEU A 84 -5.34 -1.04 7.25
CA LEU A 84 -6.01 -0.51 6.07
C LEU A 84 -7.22 -1.39 5.70
N ASP A 85 -7.02 -2.70 5.65
CA ASP A 85 -8.06 -3.66 5.29
C ASP A 85 -9.17 -3.79 6.34
N HIS A 86 -8.97 -3.31 7.56
CA HIS A 86 -10.02 -3.26 8.59
C HIS A 86 -10.88 -1.99 8.55
N ILE A 87 -10.45 -0.95 7.82
CA ILE A 87 -11.26 0.27 7.66
C ILE A 87 -12.61 -0.12 7.05
N GLN A 88 -13.67 0.31 7.72
CA GLN A 88 -15.03 0.13 7.26
C GLN A 88 -15.36 1.23 6.26
N ILE A 89 -16.04 0.85 5.17
CA ILE A 89 -16.45 1.77 4.13
C ILE A 89 -17.96 1.86 4.21
N SER A 90 -18.48 3.05 4.50
CA SER A 90 -19.93 3.24 4.66
C SER A 90 -20.63 3.35 3.31
N ASP A 91 -21.90 3.00 3.27
CA ASP A 91 -22.74 3.18 2.08
C ASP A 91 -22.85 4.65 1.66
N GLU A 92 -22.89 5.58 2.62
CA GLU A 92 -22.91 7.02 2.36
C GLU A 92 -21.58 7.53 1.77
N GLU A 93 -20.45 6.98 2.22
CA GLU A 93 -19.13 7.27 1.64
C GLU A 93 -19.07 6.81 0.17
N LEU A 94 -19.51 5.58 -0.12
CA LEU A 94 -19.57 5.05 -1.48
C LEU A 94 -20.50 5.85 -2.38
N GLU A 95 -21.66 6.26 -1.87
CA GLU A 95 -22.61 7.07 -2.63
C GLU A 95 -21.97 8.42 -2.99
N SER A 96 -21.44 9.14 -2.00
CA SER A 96 -20.76 10.42 -2.20
C SER A 96 -19.59 10.29 -3.19
N ALA A 97 -18.74 9.28 -3.02
CA ALA A 97 -17.61 9.02 -3.88
C ALA A 97 -18.03 8.64 -5.31
N SER A 98 -19.13 7.90 -5.49
CA SER A 98 -19.65 7.56 -6.82
C SER A 98 -20.12 8.80 -7.59
N GLN A 99 -20.78 9.75 -6.90
CA GLN A 99 -21.21 11.01 -7.50
C GLN A 99 -20.01 11.88 -7.87
N GLN A 100 -18.99 11.95 -7.00
CA GLN A 100 -17.74 12.64 -7.31
C GLN A 100 -17.00 12.01 -8.49
N LEU A 101 -16.98 10.68 -8.58
CA LEU A 101 -16.33 9.99 -9.69
C LEU A 101 -17.04 10.30 -11.02
N LYS A 102 -18.38 10.28 -11.05
CA LYS A 102 -19.16 10.69 -12.23
C LYS A 102 -18.80 12.10 -12.70
N LEU A 103 -18.64 13.04 -11.76
CA LEU A 103 -18.22 14.41 -12.08
C LEU A 103 -16.79 14.47 -12.62
N PHE A 104 -15.88 13.67 -12.04
CA PHE A 104 -14.48 13.63 -12.46
C PHE A 104 -14.29 13.01 -13.85
N THR A 105 -15.02 11.95 -14.16
CA THR A 105 -14.91 11.23 -15.44
C THR A 105 -15.83 11.77 -16.53
N ASN A 106 -16.62 12.82 -16.23
CA ASN A 106 -17.61 13.43 -17.12
C ASN A 106 -18.76 12.51 -17.56
N GLY A 107 -19.11 11.51 -16.76
CA GLY A 107 -20.20 10.61 -17.09
C GLY A 107 -20.15 9.28 -16.34
N THR A 108 -21.31 8.61 -16.32
CA THR A 108 -21.49 7.31 -15.63
C THR A 108 -20.72 6.19 -16.32
N ASN A 109 -20.67 6.15 -17.65
CA ASN A 109 -19.99 5.08 -18.38
C ASN A 109 -18.49 5.16 -18.18
N GLU A 110 -17.92 6.35 -18.26
CA GLU A 110 -16.51 6.63 -18.03
C GLU A 110 -16.12 6.35 -16.56
N ALA A 111 -17.03 6.62 -15.62
CA ALA A 111 -16.83 6.27 -14.20
C ALA A 111 -16.78 4.75 -14.00
N ILE A 112 -17.66 3.99 -14.67
CA ILE A 112 -17.68 2.53 -14.63
C ILE A 112 -16.37 1.96 -15.20
N GLU A 113 -15.95 2.40 -16.38
CA GLU A 113 -14.70 1.95 -17.01
C GLU A 113 -13.49 2.24 -16.12
N TYR A 114 -13.46 3.43 -15.50
CA TYR A 114 -12.40 3.81 -14.57
C TYR A 114 -12.39 2.89 -13.34
N ALA A 115 -13.54 2.68 -12.69
CA ALA A 115 -13.65 1.82 -11.52
C ALA A 115 -13.27 0.35 -11.83
N GLU A 116 -13.66 -0.17 -13.00
CA GLU A 116 -13.26 -1.51 -13.46
C GLU A 116 -11.75 -1.62 -13.67
N LYS A 117 -11.13 -0.57 -14.21
CA LYS A 117 -9.68 -0.52 -14.40
C LYS A 117 -8.93 -0.49 -13.06
N GLU A 118 -9.37 0.32 -12.11
CA GLU A 118 -8.73 0.41 -10.80
C GLU A 118 -8.93 -0.86 -9.96
N LEU A 119 -10.08 -1.53 -10.11
CA LEU A 119 -10.34 -2.82 -9.47
C LEU A 119 -9.45 -3.94 -10.04
N LYS A 120 -9.05 -3.82 -11.31
CA LYS A 120 -8.27 -4.85 -12.00
C LYS A 120 -6.89 -5.01 -11.39
N GLY A 121 -6.63 -6.20 -10.84
CA GLY A 121 -5.34 -6.56 -10.26
C GLY A 121 -5.25 -6.31 -8.75
N LEU A 122 -6.34 -5.88 -8.12
CA LEU A 122 -6.45 -5.87 -6.67
C LEU A 122 -6.83 -7.26 -6.15
N GLU A 123 -6.24 -7.64 -5.02
CA GLU A 123 -6.59 -8.87 -4.32
C GLU A 123 -7.93 -8.71 -3.59
N GLU A 124 -8.77 -9.74 -3.70
CA GLU A 124 -10.08 -9.77 -3.05
C GLU A 124 -9.94 -9.61 -1.52
N GLY A 125 -10.84 -8.85 -0.91
CA GLY A 125 -10.82 -8.60 0.53
C GLY A 125 -9.99 -7.39 0.97
N THR A 126 -9.07 -6.90 0.13
CA THR A 126 -8.32 -5.66 0.43
C THR A 126 -9.25 -4.45 0.49
N TYR A 127 -8.87 -3.41 1.26
CA TYR A 127 -9.62 -2.15 1.37
C TYR A 127 -9.97 -1.59 -0.02
N TRP A 128 -8.98 -1.48 -0.91
CA TRP A 128 -9.18 -0.92 -2.23
C TRP A 128 -10.05 -1.81 -3.12
N ALA A 129 -9.95 -3.15 -3.03
CA ALA A 129 -10.86 -4.03 -3.75
C ALA A 129 -12.31 -3.86 -3.26
N ARG A 130 -12.53 -3.77 -1.94
CA ARG A 130 -13.86 -3.51 -1.35
C ARG A 130 -14.40 -2.14 -1.75
N TYR A 131 -13.56 -1.11 -1.72
CA TYR A 131 -13.90 0.27 -2.12
C TYR A 131 -14.33 0.35 -3.59
N TRP A 132 -13.49 -0.13 -4.51
CA TRP A 132 -13.79 -0.05 -5.95
C TRP A 132 -14.97 -0.95 -6.35
N SER A 133 -15.11 -2.13 -5.75
CA SER A 133 -16.28 -2.99 -5.97
C SER A 133 -17.57 -2.35 -5.46
N GLY A 134 -17.51 -1.69 -4.30
CA GLY A 134 -18.62 -0.93 -3.73
C GLY A 134 -19.04 0.24 -4.63
N LEU A 135 -18.06 1.01 -5.12
CA LEU A 135 -18.30 2.09 -6.09
C LEU A 135 -18.94 1.57 -7.37
N LEU A 136 -18.38 0.51 -7.95
CA LEU A 136 -18.88 -0.08 -9.18
C LEU A 136 -20.35 -0.53 -9.06
N SER A 137 -20.71 -1.06 -7.90
CA SER A 137 -22.10 -1.46 -7.60
C SER A 137 -23.06 -0.26 -7.61
N ARG A 138 -22.63 0.91 -7.10
CA ARG A 138 -23.43 2.16 -7.11
C ARG A 138 -23.47 2.87 -8.46
N LEU A 139 -22.44 2.71 -9.27
CA LEU A 139 -22.42 3.28 -10.62
C LEU A 139 -23.33 2.51 -11.59
N LYS A 140 -23.50 1.20 -11.35
CA LYS A 140 -24.32 0.30 -12.18
C LYS A 140 -25.78 0.19 -11.74
N SER A 141 -26.12 0.66 -10.53
CA SER A 141 -27.49 0.76 -10.01
C SER A 141 -28.22 1.99 -10.55
#